data_AF-A0A963E9K9-F1
#
_entry.id   AF-A0A963E9K9-F1
#
_cell.length_a   1.000
_cell.length_b   1.000
_cell.length_c   1.000
_cell.angle_alpha   90.00
_cell.angle_beta   90.00
_cell.angle_gamma   90.00
#
_symmetry.space_group_name_H-M   'P 1'
#
loop_
_entity.id
_entity.type
_entity.pdbx_description
1 polymer ?
#
loop_
_entity_poly.entity_id
_entity_poly.type
_entity_poly.pdbx_seq_one_letter_code
_entity_poly.pdbx_strand_id
1 'polypeptide(L)'
;MSKNDITAFISTHARISLSDWTVLAKLITDHAKLIKEKNQSAADTEESTLPNILSRREIEDALNGPLQAFFKLAITAYSTLARVQVNLNMLEDDTLKEKRAKLADEDKVPDKILKNTSLADITKIRRALDELVTQQAELWQSSRQQWEHQLLQHLNEQGLSLSEIEVKEFTDPEPISELLDRFTALNIDLPKTSKDDMNFSKYLTLKADIAIQSALSRQHLPHEQSNIQKVLSKIKSDFNAINKQEVNMLAEQKAAINAAVANVSW
;
A
#
# COMPACT_ATOMS: atom_id res chain seq x y z
N MET A 1 5.86 22.14 13.44
CA MET A 1 5.31 20.77 13.46
C MET A 1 4.74 20.49 12.09
N SER A 2 5.41 19.64 11.33
CA SER A 2 5.08 19.31 9.95
C SER A 2 3.93 18.29 9.94
N LYS A 3 3.02 18.37 8.98
CA LYS A 3 1.89 17.43 8.81
C LYS A 3 2.32 15.99 8.42
N ASN A 4 3.61 15.67 8.48
CA ASN A 4 4.18 14.36 8.15
C ASN A 4 4.39 13.42 9.36
N ASP A 5 4.01 13.83 10.58
CA ASP A 5 4.20 13.02 11.79
C ASP A 5 3.08 11.96 12.04
N ILE A 6 2.33 11.52 11.02
CA ILE A 6 1.38 10.39 11.18
C ILE A 6 2.14 9.06 11.34
N THR A 7 3.39 9.00 10.89
CA THR A 7 4.30 7.85 11.09
C THR A 7 5.02 7.88 12.44
N ALA A 8 4.87 8.96 13.22
CA ALA A 8 5.37 9.02 14.59
C ALA A 8 4.44 8.21 15.52
N PHE A 9 4.83 6.95 15.71
CA PHE A 9 4.32 6.03 16.74
C PHE A 9 3.01 5.30 16.42
N ILE A 10 3.07 4.35 15.49
CA ILE A 10 2.09 3.24 15.51
C ILE A 10 2.35 2.44 16.78
N SER A 11 1.43 2.54 17.74
CA SER A 11 1.57 1.84 19.03
C SER A 11 1.67 0.33 18.82
N THR A 12 2.32 -0.38 19.76
CA THR A 12 2.37 -1.85 19.76
C THR A 12 0.98 -2.47 19.64
N HIS A 13 -0.01 -1.84 20.28
CA HIS A 13 -1.40 -2.25 20.18
C HIS A 13 -1.95 -2.14 18.75
N ALA A 14 -1.73 -1.02 18.07
CA ALA A 14 -2.17 -0.86 16.68
C ALA A 14 -1.51 -1.88 15.74
N ARG A 15 -0.22 -2.21 15.98
CA ARG A 15 0.46 -3.28 15.22
C ARG A 15 -0.16 -4.65 15.45
N ILE A 16 -0.52 -4.98 16.69
CA ILE A 16 -1.21 -6.23 17.04
C ILE A 16 -2.56 -6.27 16.33
N SER A 17 -3.39 -5.22 16.47
CA SER A 17 -4.71 -5.17 15.83
C SER A 17 -4.66 -5.25 14.30
N LEU A 18 -3.62 -4.69 13.66
CA LEU A 18 -3.38 -4.84 12.23
C LEU A 18 -2.95 -6.26 11.86
N SER A 19 -2.10 -6.88 12.69
CA SER A 19 -1.63 -8.26 12.49
C SER A 19 -2.74 -9.29 12.71
N ASP A 20 -3.71 -8.99 13.57
CA ASP A 20 -4.90 -9.81 13.81
C ASP A 20 -5.81 -9.88 12.56
N TRP A 21 -5.71 -8.91 11.65
CA TRP A 21 -6.34 -8.98 10.35
C TRP A 21 -5.44 -9.72 9.35
N THR A 22 -5.51 -11.04 9.37
CA THR A 22 -4.60 -11.93 8.62
C THR A 22 -4.53 -11.63 7.12
N VAL A 23 -5.66 -11.27 6.48
CA VAL A 23 -5.72 -10.93 5.05
C VAL A 23 -4.91 -9.66 4.77
N LEU A 24 -5.16 -8.57 5.50
CA LEU A 24 -4.43 -7.32 5.29
C LEU A 24 -2.96 -7.45 5.69
N ALA A 25 -2.67 -8.16 6.79
CA ALA A 25 -1.31 -8.42 7.23
C ALA A 25 -0.51 -9.16 6.17
N LYS A 26 -1.08 -10.21 5.57
CA LYS A 26 -0.45 -10.92 4.44
C LYS A 26 -0.18 -9.98 3.27
N LEU A 27 -1.15 -9.16 2.88
CA LEU A 27 -0.97 -8.19 1.79
C LEU A 27 0.14 -7.18 2.09
N ILE A 28 0.22 -6.66 3.32
CA ILE A 28 1.27 -5.74 3.75
C ILE A 28 2.64 -6.43 3.65
N THR A 29 2.77 -7.64 4.21
CA THR A 29 4.02 -8.41 4.14
C THR A 29 4.42 -8.70 2.68
N ASP A 30 3.51 -9.13 1.82
CA ASP A 30 3.81 -9.43 0.41
C ASP A 30 4.33 -8.21 -0.36
N HIS A 31 3.81 -7.02 -0.03
CA HIS A 31 4.19 -5.75 -0.66
C HIS A 31 5.43 -5.08 -0.04
N ALA A 32 5.72 -5.36 1.22
CA ALA A 32 6.88 -4.86 1.92
C ALA A 32 8.08 -5.82 1.90
N LYS A 33 7.89 -7.07 1.44
CA LYS A 33 8.96 -8.05 1.33
C LYS A 33 10.01 -7.56 0.33
N LEU A 34 11.23 -7.37 0.83
CA LEU A 34 12.35 -6.84 0.05
C LEU A 34 12.72 -7.80 -1.07
N ILE A 35 13.25 -7.26 -2.18
CA ILE A 35 13.73 -8.08 -3.30
C ILE A 35 14.83 -9.03 -2.82
N LYS A 36 15.74 -8.54 -1.96
CA LYS A 36 16.81 -9.35 -1.35
C LYS A 36 16.27 -10.54 -0.56
N GLU A 37 15.17 -10.34 0.17
CA GLU A 37 14.52 -11.39 0.95
C GLU A 37 13.75 -12.37 0.05
N LYS A 38 13.12 -11.90 -1.04
CA LYS A 38 12.49 -12.77 -2.04
C LYS A 38 13.49 -13.72 -2.71
N ASN A 39 14.68 -13.22 -3.04
CA ASN A 39 15.73 -14.02 -3.67
C ASN A 39 16.37 -15.04 -2.70
N GLN A 40 16.39 -14.75 -1.39
CA GLN A 40 16.89 -15.66 -0.35
C GLN A 40 15.83 -16.68 0.10
N SER A 41 14.56 -16.29 0.18
CA SER A 41 13.45 -17.18 0.58
C SER A 41 13.16 -18.29 -0.45
N ALA A 42 13.65 -18.17 -1.69
CA ALA A 42 13.52 -19.25 -2.68
C ALA A 42 14.42 -20.47 -2.36
N ALA A 43 15.37 -20.32 -1.44
CA ALA A 43 16.26 -21.40 -1.00
C ALA A 43 15.79 -22.11 0.28
N ASP A 44 14.91 -21.49 1.08
CA ASP A 44 14.46 -22.02 2.37
C ASP A 44 12.95 -22.25 2.35
N THR A 45 12.57 -23.48 2.03
CA THR A 45 11.23 -24.03 2.31
C THR A 45 11.16 -24.32 3.80
N GLU A 46 10.32 -23.62 4.55
CA GLU A 46 9.47 -24.18 5.61
C GLU A 46 8.60 -23.10 6.27
N GLU A 47 7.32 -23.43 6.40
CA GLU A 47 6.25 -22.61 6.94
C GLU A 47 6.52 -22.18 8.39
N SER A 48 6.69 -20.88 8.62
CA SER A 48 6.39 -20.32 9.94
C SER A 48 4.90 -20.04 10.01
N THR A 49 4.17 -20.92 10.71
CA THR A 49 2.72 -20.90 10.94
C THR A 49 2.28 -19.95 12.05
N LEU A 50 3.18 -19.09 12.57
CA LEU A 50 2.81 -18.05 13.52
C LEU A 50 2.35 -16.80 12.77
N PRO A 51 1.27 -16.13 13.20
CA PRO A 51 0.93 -14.81 12.68
C PRO A 51 2.11 -13.88 13.01
N ASN A 52 2.93 -13.63 11.99
CA ASN A 52 4.12 -12.79 12.15
C ASN A 52 3.63 -11.37 12.38
N ILE A 53 3.89 -10.83 13.57
CA ILE A 53 3.50 -9.46 13.91
C ILE A 53 4.20 -8.54 12.91
N LEU A 54 3.41 -7.76 12.16
CA LEU A 54 3.92 -6.83 11.16
C LEU A 54 5.02 -5.96 11.77
N SER A 55 6.20 -5.99 11.18
CA SER A 55 7.32 -5.15 11.55
C SER A 55 6.99 -3.68 11.28
N ARG A 56 7.71 -2.78 11.96
CA ARG A 56 7.53 -1.34 11.75
C ARG A 56 7.81 -0.94 10.30
N ARG A 57 8.85 -1.53 9.70
CA ARG A 57 9.24 -1.28 8.32
C ARG A 57 8.14 -1.69 7.34
N GLU A 58 7.54 -2.87 7.52
CA GLU A 58 6.46 -3.33 6.64
C GLU A 58 5.26 -2.38 6.64
N ILE A 59 4.90 -1.87 7.83
CA ILE A 59 3.81 -0.91 7.95
C ILE A 59 4.20 0.45 7.36
N GLU A 60 5.44 0.91 7.58
CA GLU A 60 5.93 2.15 6.99
C GLU A 60 5.97 2.08 5.46
N ASP A 61 6.42 0.98 4.86
CA ASP A 61 6.42 0.77 3.42
C ASP A 61 4.99 0.70 2.86
N ALA A 62 4.06 0.06 3.57
CA ALA A 62 2.65 0.03 3.17
C ALA A 62 1.99 1.43 3.24
N LEU A 63 2.28 2.23 4.27
CA LEU A 63 1.65 3.54 4.49
C LEU A 63 2.32 4.70 3.77
N ASN A 64 3.54 4.51 3.26
CA ASN A 64 4.28 5.52 2.50
C ASN A 64 4.54 5.12 1.05
N GLY A 65 4.22 3.89 0.65
CA GLY A 65 4.36 3.38 -0.70
C GLY A 65 3.20 3.77 -1.64
N PRO A 66 3.22 3.30 -2.90
CA PRO A 66 2.19 3.63 -3.89
C PRO A 66 0.78 3.14 -3.51
N LEU A 67 0.68 2.08 -2.71
CA LEU A 67 -0.59 1.53 -2.21
C LEU A 67 -1.09 2.16 -0.91
N GLN A 68 -0.48 3.25 -0.44
CA GLN A 68 -0.84 3.81 0.86
C GLN A 68 -2.32 4.16 1.00
N ALA A 69 -2.95 4.66 -0.06
CA ALA A 69 -4.36 5.03 -0.02
C ALA A 69 -5.25 3.79 0.07
N PHE A 70 -4.90 2.72 -0.66
CA PHE A 70 -5.54 1.41 -0.54
C PHE A 70 -5.47 0.88 0.90
N PHE A 71 -4.27 0.84 1.49
CA PHE A 71 -4.09 0.34 2.85
C PHE A 71 -4.79 1.22 3.90
N LYS A 72 -4.68 2.54 3.80
CA LYS A 72 -5.36 3.48 4.72
C LYS A 72 -6.87 3.29 4.72
N LEU A 73 -7.50 3.08 3.56
CA LEU A 73 -8.94 2.81 3.44
C LEU A 73 -9.33 1.48 4.11
N ALA A 74 -8.60 0.41 3.82
CA ALA A 74 -8.83 -0.91 4.41
C ALA A 74 -8.70 -0.86 5.94
N ILE A 75 -7.59 -0.28 6.45
CA ILE A 75 -7.32 -0.13 7.89
C ILE A 75 -8.43 0.65 8.58
N THR A 76 -8.89 1.74 7.97
CA THR A 76 -9.96 2.56 8.54
C THR A 76 -11.26 1.76 8.68
N ALA A 77 -11.64 1.01 7.64
CA ALA A 77 -12.83 0.16 7.67
C ALA A 77 -12.74 -0.94 8.74
N TYR A 78 -11.60 -1.61 8.83
CA TYR A 78 -11.38 -2.64 9.83
C TYR A 78 -11.35 -2.09 11.25
N SER A 79 -10.73 -0.93 11.47
CA SER A 79 -10.71 -0.27 12.79
C SER A 79 -12.12 0.08 13.27
N THR A 80 -13.00 0.49 12.34
CA THR A 80 -14.42 0.73 12.63
C THR A 80 -15.10 -0.56 13.10
N LEU A 81 -14.92 -1.67 12.37
CA LEU A 81 -15.48 -2.97 12.74
C LEU A 81 -14.95 -3.49 14.08
N ALA A 82 -13.63 -3.40 14.29
CA ALA A 82 -12.99 -3.80 15.54
C ALA A 82 -13.53 -3.02 16.72
N ARG A 83 -13.72 -1.71 16.57
CA ARG A 83 -14.26 -0.85 17.62
C ARG A 83 -15.72 -1.17 17.96
N VAL A 84 -16.55 -1.44 16.95
CA VAL A 84 -17.94 -1.89 17.17
C VAL A 84 -17.96 -3.23 17.90
N GLN A 85 -17.12 -4.18 17.48
CA GLN A 85 -17.00 -5.47 18.16
C GLN A 85 -16.59 -5.33 19.63
N VAL A 86 -15.60 -4.49 19.93
CA VAL A 86 -15.17 -4.23 21.32
C VAL A 86 -16.31 -3.64 22.13
N ASN A 87 -17.05 -2.67 21.58
CA ASN A 87 -18.19 -2.07 22.27
C ASN A 87 -19.33 -3.09 22.51
N LEU A 88 -19.60 -3.98 21.55
CA LEU A 88 -20.58 -5.08 21.71
C LEU A 88 -20.15 -6.05 22.82
N ASN A 89 -18.89 -6.50 22.82
CA ASN A 89 -18.36 -7.38 23.87
C ASN A 89 -18.44 -6.73 25.26
N MET A 90 -18.17 -5.42 25.37
CA MET A 90 -18.31 -4.68 26.62
C MET A 90 -19.77 -4.56 27.12
N LEU A 91 -20.76 -4.67 26.22
CA LEU A 91 -22.18 -4.68 26.59
C LEU A 91 -22.66 -6.06 27.05
N GLU A 92 -22.03 -7.13 26.58
CA GLU A 92 -22.36 -8.50 26.99
C GLU A 92 -21.70 -8.88 28.33
N ASP A 93 -20.50 -8.35 28.62
CA ASP A 93 -19.76 -8.64 29.85
C ASP A 93 -20.08 -7.63 30.97
N ASP A 94 -20.75 -8.10 32.04
CA ASP A 94 -21.11 -7.30 33.21
C ASP A 94 -19.91 -6.60 33.88
N THR A 95 -18.72 -7.18 33.82
CA THR A 95 -17.49 -6.61 34.39
C THR A 95 -16.90 -5.47 33.54
N LEU A 96 -17.27 -5.40 32.26
CA LEU A 96 -16.74 -4.42 31.31
C LEU A 96 -17.70 -3.27 31.02
N LYS A 97 -18.98 -3.39 31.38
CA LYS A 97 -20.00 -2.32 31.25
C LYS A 97 -19.56 -1.01 31.90
N GLU A 98 -18.99 -1.08 33.11
CA GLU A 98 -18.46 0.09 33.81
C GLU A 98 -17.27 0.74 33.10
N LYS A 99 -16.45 -0.05 32.38
CA LYS A 99 -15.33 0.47 31.59
C LYS A 99 -15.82 1.20 30.34
N ARG A 100 -16.91 0.72 29.70
CA ARG A 100 -17.52 1.41 28.56
C ARG A 100 -17.98 2.82 28.92
N ALA A 101 -18.59 2.99 30.10
CA ALA A 101 -19.05 4.30 30.57
C ALA A 101 -17.90 5.33 30.67
N LYS A 102 -16.68 4.85 30.97
CA LYS A 102 -15.46 5.65 31.14
C LYS A 102 -14.68 5.89 29.83
N LEU A 103 -15.10 5.30 28.71
CA LEU A 103 -14.47 5.57 27.41
C LEU A 103 -14.64 7.05 27.02
N ALA A 104 -13.64 7.59 26.32
CA ALA A 104 -13.76 8.88 25.65
C ALA A 104 -14.90 8.83 24.63
N ASP A 105 -15.58 9.95 24.39
CA ASP A 105 -16.68 10.02 23.42
C ASP A 105 -16.20 9.65 22.01
N GLU A 106 -14.96 10.00 21.70
CA GLU A 106 -14.28 9.60 20.47
C GLU A 106 -14.08 8.10 20.32
N ASP A 107 -14.19 7.29 21.38
CA ASP A 107 -14.06 5.82 21.40
C ASP A 107 -15.40 5.07 21.61
N LYS A 108 -16.44 5.79 22.02
CA LYS A 108 -17.80 5.25 22.19
C LYS A 108 -18.48 5.10 20.84
N VAL A 109 -19.08 3.92 20.61
CA VAL A 109 -19.95 3.69 19.45
C VAL A 109 -21.37 4.10 19.82
N PRO A 110 -22.10 4.85 18.96
CA PRO A 110 -23.49 5.23 19.21
C PRO A 110 -24.39 4.03 19.53
N ASP A 111 -25.21 4.14 20.58
CA ASP A 111 -26.10 3.05 21.02
C ASP A 111 -27.08 2.59 19.93
N LYS A 112 -27.45 3.49 19.00
CA LYS A 112 -28.30 3.14 17.85
C LYS A 112 -27.65 2.07 16.96
N ILE A 113 -26.33 2.13 16.77
CA ILE A 113 -25.58 1.13 15.99
C ILE A 113 -25.51 -0.18 16.76
N LEU A 114 -25.16 -0.12 18.05
CA LEU A 114 -25.02 -1.30 18.91
C LEU A 114 -26.34 -2.07 19.12
N LYS A 115 -27.49 -1.39 19.09
CA LYS A 115 -28.81 -2.04 19.18
C LYS A 115 -29.23 -2.76 17.89
N ASN A 116 -28.72 -2.31 16.75
CA ASN A 116 -29.11 -2.81 15.44
C ASN A 116 -28.07 -3.76 14.82
N THR A 117 -26.99 -4.06 15.53
CA THR A 117 -25.85 -4.84 15.04
C THR A 117 -25.48 -5.90 16.06
N SER A 118 -25.32 -7.14 15.61
CA SER A 118 -24.84 -8.26 16.44
C SER A 118 -23.38 -8.63 16.14
N LEU A 119 -22.75 -9.41 17.02
CA LEU A 119 -21.41 -9.99 16.76
C LEU A 119 -21.39 -10.89 15.50
N ALA A 120 -22.51 -11.55 15.21
CA ALA A 120 -22.67 -12.34 13.99
C ALA A 120 -22.67 -11.45 12.73
N ASP A 121 -23.33 -10.28 12.79
CA ASP A 121 -23.32 -9.30 11.71
C ASP A 121 -21.92 -8.75 11.46
N ILE A 122 -21.18 -8.43 12.54
CA ILE A 122 -19.77 -7.99 12.42
C ILE A 122 -18.91 -9.07 11.77
N THR A 123 -19.08 -10.33 12.15
CA THR A 123 -18.34 -11.45 11.54
C THR A 123 -18.64 -11.57 10.04
N LYS A 124 -19.92 -11.39 9.65
CA LYS A 124 -20.33 -11.40 8.25
C LYS A 124 -19.75 -10.23 7.46
N ILE A 125 -19.78 -9.02 8.02
CA ILE A 125 -19.22 -7.81 7.39
C ILE A 125 -17.69 -7.96 7.24
N ARG A 126 -17.00 -8.50 8.26
CA ARG A 126 -15.56 -8.79 8.19
C ARG A 126 -15.22 -9.73 7.04
N ARG A 127 -15.93 -10.85 6.88
CA ARG A 127 -15.70 -11.77 5.75
C ARG A 127 -15.92 -11.10 4.39
N ALA A 128 -16.98 -10.30 4.27
CA ALA A 128 -17.23 -9.55 3.04
C ALA A 128 -16.12 -8.52 2.75
N LEU A 129 -15.58 -7.88 3.80
CA LEU A 129 -14.45 -6.97 3.68
C LEU A 129 -13.16 -7.72 3.28
N ASP A 130 -12.92 -8.91 3.82
CA ASP A 130 -11.77 -9.78 3.46
C ASP A 130 -11.79 -10.13 1.97
N GLU A 131 -12.95 -10.59 1.47
CA GLU A 131 -13.16 -10.91 0.06
C GLU A 131 -12.96 -9.67 -0.83
N LEU A 132 -13.55 -8.54 -0.44
CA LEU A 132 -13.45 -7.28 -1.18
C LEU A 132 -12.00 -6.78 -1.28
N VAL A 133 -11.27 -6.79 -0.16
CA VAL A 133 -9.87 -6.34 -0.09
C VAL A 133 -8.96 -7.24 -0.92
N THR A 134 -9.21 -8.56 -0.91
CA THR A 134 -8.46 -9.52 -1.72
C THR A 134 -8.68 -9.27 -3.21
N GLN A 135 -9.94 -9.15 -3.65
CA GLN A 135 -10.28 -8.87 -5.05
C GLN A 135 -9.68 -7.54 -5.52
N GLN A 136 -9.75 -6.50 -4.68
CA GLN A 136 -9.17 -5.21 -5.02
C GLN A 136 -7.64 -5.29 -5.12
N ALA A 137 -6.97 -6.00 -4.21
CA ALA A 137 -5.52 -6.18 -4.27
C ALA A 137 -5.08 -6.85 -5.59
N GLU A 138 -5.82 -7.86 -6.05
CA GLU A 138 -5.58 -8.50 -7.35
C GLU A 138 -5.74 -7.51 -8.51
N LEU A 139 -6.78 -6.68 -8.51
CA LEU A 139 -6.99 -5.63 -9.51
C LEU A 139 -5.87 -4.60 -9.54
N TRP A 140 -5.37 -4.19 -8.36
CA TRP A 140 -4.22 -3.30 -8.23
C TRP A 140 -2.95 -3.95 -8.80
N GLN A 141 -2.71 -5.22 -8.50
CA GLN A 141 -1.57 -5.97 -9.03
C GLN A 141 -1.63 -6.10 -10.56
N SER A 142 -2.79 -6.46 -11.11
CA SER A 142 -2.97 -6.56 -12.57
C SER A 142 -2.78 -5.21 -13.25
N SER A 143 -3.33 -4.13 -12.67
CA SER A 143 -3.18 -2.77 -13.23
C SER A 143 -1.73 -2.32 -13.21
N ARG A 144 -1.00 -2.60 -12.13
CA ARG A 144 0.44 -2.34 -12.03
C ARG A 144 1.22 -3.04 -13.14
N GLN A 145 1.00 -4.34 -13.33
CA GLN A 145 1.69 -5.12 -14.37
C GLN A 145 1.38 -4.58 -15.78
N GLN A 146 0.14 -4.18 -16.02
CA GLN A 146 -0.26 -3.54 -17.27
C GLN A 146 0.49 -2.21 -17.49
N TRP A 147 0.56 -1.36 -16.47
CA TRP A 147 1.27 -0.08 -16.55
C TRP A 147 2.77 -0.29 -16.78
N GLU A 148 3.38 -1.25 -16.09
CA GLU A 148 4.78 -1.60 -16.29
C GLU A 148 5.03 -2.05 -17.73
N HIS A 149 4.19 -2.92 -18.28
CA HIS A 149 4.30 -3.38 -19.66
C HIS A 149 4.15 -2.23 -20.67
N GLN A 150 3.17 -1.35 -20.49
CA GLN A 150 2.96 -0.19 -21.36
C GLN A 150 4.16 0.76 -21.33
N LEU A 151 4.69 1.05 -20.14
CA LEU A 151 5.86 1.92 -19.99
C LEU A 151 7.09 1.33 -20.67
N LEU A 152 7.34 0.02 -20.50
CA LEU A 152 8.44 -0.69 -21.17
C LEU A 152 8.33 -0.62 -22.69
N GLN A 153 7.12 -0.82 -23.23
CA GLN A 153 6.87 -0.72 -24.67
C GLN A 153 7.18 0.69 -25.19
N HIS A 154 6.64 1.73 -24.53
CA HIS A 154 6.86 3.10 -24.97
C HIS A 154 8.32 3.56 -24.78
N LEU A 155 9.03 3.10 -23.75
CA LEU A 155 10.46 3.34 -23.62
C LEU A 155 11.24 2.78 -24.82
N ASN A 156 10.91 1.56 -25.24
CA ASN A 156 11.52 0.94 -26.41
C ASN A 156 11.20 1.71 -27.71
N GLU A 157 9.97 2.21 -27.88
CA GLU A 157 9.57 3.06 -29.00
C GLU A 157 10.34 4.39 -29.05
N GLN A 158 10.81 4.89 -27.90
CA GLN A 158 11.69 6.07 -27.83
C GLN A 158 13.17 5.76 -28.09
N GLY A 159 13.50 4.54 -28.51
CA GLY A 159 14.87 4.09 -28.79
C GLY A 159 15.64 3.64 -27.55
N LEU A 160 14.98 3.50 -26.41
CA LEU A 160 15.58 2.96 -25.18
C LEU A 160 15.24 1.50 -25.03
N SER A 161 16.00 0.65 -25.71
CA SER A 161 15.96 -0.79 -25.47
C SER A 161 16.59 -1.10 -24.12
N LEU A 162 15.80 -1.62 -23.19
CA LEU A 162 16.27 -2.12 -21.90
C LEU A 162 16.79 -3.56 -22.06
N SER A 163 17.85 -3.90 -21.33
CA SER A 163 18.34 -5.26 -21.17
C SER A 163 17.40 -6.09 -20.28
N GLU A 164 17.54 -7.41 -20.30
CA GLU A 164 16.71 -8.32 -19.48
C GLU A 164 16.79 -7.99 -17.98
N ILE A 165 17.97 -7.58 -17.51
CA ILE A 165 18.19 -7.19 -16.10
C ILE A 165 17.42 -5.91 -15.79
N GLU A 166 17.52 -4.89 -16.65
CA GLU A 166 16.82 -3.62 -16.50
C GLU A 166 15.29 -3.80 -16.54
N VAL A 167 14.80 -4.68 -17.43
CA VAL A 167 13.38 -5.05 -17.49
C VAL A 167 12.96 -5.72 -16.19
N LYS A 168 13.72 -6.70 -15.70
CA LYS A 168 13.42 -7.41 -14.46
C LYS A 168 13.36 -6.45 -13.27
N GLU A 169 14.37 -5.62 -13.09
CA GLU A 169 14.41 -4.62 -12.01
C GLU A 169 13.24 -3.64 -12.11
N PHE A 170 12.84 -3.26 -13.33
CA PHE A 170 11.70 -2.38 -13.55
C PHE A 170 10.36 -3.05 -13.19
N THR A 171 10.20 -4.35 -13.39
CA THR A 171 8.96 -5.08 -13.07
C THR A 171 8.92 -5.63 -11.65
N ASP A 172 10.07 -5.84 -11.00
CA ASP A 172 10.11 -6.47 -9.70
C ASP A 172 9.38 -5.62 -8.63
N PRO A 173 8.55 -6.23 -7.77
CA PRO A 173 7.92 -5.55 -6.64
C PRO A 173 8.94 -5.19 -5.56
N GLU A 174 9.43 -3.94 -5.63
CA GLU A 174 10.28 -3.30 -4.62
C GLU A 174 9.46 -2.37 -3.69
N PRO A 175 9.62 -2.48 -2.37
CA PRO A 175 9.10 -1.49 -1.42
C PRO A 175 9.71 -0.11 -1.66
N ILE A 176 9.00 0.94 -1.27
CA ILE A 176 9.47 2.32 -1.49
C ILE A 176 10.79 2.60 -0.77
N SER A 177 11.00 2.04 0.43
CA SER A 177 12.27 2.17 1.14
C SER A 177 13.45 1.61 0.33
N GLU A 178 13.28 0.43 -0.28
CA GLU A 178 14.32 -0.21 -1.09
C GLU A 178 14.59 0.59 -2.39
N LEU A 179 13.55 1.11 -3.04
CA LEU A 179 13.70 1.96 -4.22
C LEU A 179 14.47 3.24 -3.90
N LEU A 180 14.17 3.91 -2.79
CA LEU A 180 14.88 5.13 -2.37
C LEU A 180 16.35 4.83 -2.01
N ASP A 181 16.62 3.69 -1.37
CA ASP A 181 17.99 3.25 -1.08
C ASP A 181 18.80 3.04 -2.38
N ARG A 182 18.17 2.60 -3.47
CA ARG A 182 18.84 2.43 -4.78
C ARG A 182 19.36 3.74 -5.36
N PHE A 183 18.63 4.86 -5.23
CA PHE A 183 19.12 6.17 -5.67
C PHE A 183 20.42 6.54 -4.95
N THR A 184 20.49 6.29 -3.63
CA THR A 184 21.69 6.51 -2.84
C THR A 184 22.83 5.58 -3.26
N ALA A 185 22.54 4.29 -3.44
CA ALA A 185 23.53 3.28 -3.81
C ALA A 185 24.13 3.51 -5.21
N LEU A 186 23.32 4.01 -6.15
CA LEU A 186 23.73 4.31 -7.52
C LEU A 186 24.29 5.74 -7.68
N ASN A 187 24.33 6.53 -6.60
CA ASN A 187 24.73 7.94 -6.60
C ASN A 187 23.95 8.77 -7.64
N ILE A 188 22.64 8.56 -7.68
CA ILE A 188 21.67 9.26 -8.53
C ILE A 188 20.95 10.29 -7.69
N ASP A 189 20.84 11.52 -8.21
CA ASP A 189 20.04 12.55 -7.55
C ASP A 189 18.57 12.14 -7.54
N LEU A 190 17.99 12.00 -6.34
CA LEU A 190 16.57 11.71 -6.20
C LEU A 190 15.75 12.84 -6.86
N PRO A 191 14.88 12.54 -7.85
CA PRO A 191 14.05 13.55 -8.48
C PRO A 191 13.20 14.26 -7.44
N LYS A 192 13.03 15.59 -7.58
CA LYS A 192 12.14 16.35 -6.71
C LYS A 192 10.71 15.86 -6.91
N THR A 193 10.24 15.01 -6.01
CA THR A 193 8.84 14.62 -5.93
C THR A 193 8.05 15.75 -5.26
N SER A 194 6.80 15.96 -5.69
CA SER A 194 5.91 16.88 -4.97
C SER A 194 5.72 16.38 -3.53
N LYS A 195 5.43 17.29 -2.60
CA LYS A 195 5.18 16.97 -1.18
C LYS A 195 3.97 16.06 -0.95
N ASP A 196 3.21 15.73 -2.00
CA ASP A 196 2.03 14.89 -1.88
C ASP A 196 2.43 13.42 -1.70
N ASP A 197 1.48 12.64 -1.17
CA ASP A 197 1.56 11.19 -0.99
C ASP A 197 2.15 10.47 -2.24
N MET A 198 2.99 9.45 -2.00
CA MET A 198 3.54 8.54 -3.01
C MET A 198 2.42 7.71 -3.63
N ASN A 199 2.27 7.81 -4.94
CA ASN A 199 1.26 7.11 -5.74
C ASN A 199 1.96 6.30 -6.85
N PHE A 200 1.23 5.47 -7.60
CA PHE A 200 1.82 4.63 -8.63
C PHE A 200 2.50 5.42 -9.75
N SER A 201 1.94 6.56 -10.14
CA SER A 201 2.54 7.44 -11.14
C SER A 201 3.94 7.90 -10.72
N LYS A 202 4.11 8.36 -9.47
CA LYS A 202 5.41 8.76 -8.91
C LYS A 202 6.35 7.58 -8.73
N TYR A 203 5.85 6.47 -8.18
CA TYR A 203 6.64 5.25 -7.98
C TYR A 203 7.22 4.74 -9.30
N LEU A 204 6.40 4.61 -10.34
CA LEU A 204 6.85 4.16 -11.66
C LEU A 204 7.73 5.22 -12.36
N THR A 205 7.54 6.51 -12.08
CA THR A 205 8.47 7.56 -12.54
C THR A 205 9.86 7.34 -11.95
N LEU A 206 9.97 7.05 -10.66
CA LEU A 206 11.26 6.76 -10.01
C LEU A 206 11.91 5.50 -10.58
N LYS A 207 11.14 4.44 -10.81
CA LYS A 207 11.65 3.22 -11.47
C LYS A 207 12.14 3.51 -12.90
N ALA A 208 11.39 4.33 -13.65
CA ALA A 208 11.77 4.72 -14.99
C ALA A 208 13.04 5.57 -15.00
N ASP A 209 13.21 6.47 -14.03
CA ASP A 209 14.42 7.31 -13.89
C ASP A 209 15.68 6.43 -13.79
N ILE A 210 15.68 5.45 -12.88
CA ILE A 210 16.77 4.47 -12.74
C ILE A 210 16.97 3.66 -14.03
N ALA A 211 15.90 3.12 -14.61
CA ALA A 211 15.99 2.29 -15.82
C ALA A 211 16.53 3.06 -17.03
N ILE A 212 16.10 4.32 -17.21
CA ILE A 212 16.57 5.21 -18.26
C ILE A 212 18.05 5.54 -18.05
N GLN A 213 18.46 5.86 -16.82
CA GLN A 213 19.85 6.14 -16.52
C GLN A 213 20.75 4.94 -16.83
N SER A 214 20.37 3.75 -16.36
CA SER A 214 21.10 2.51 -16.63
C SER A 214 21.22 2.25 -18.14
N ALA A 215 20.13 2.39 -18.87
CA ALA A 215 20.11 2.15 -20.31
C ALA A 215 20.94 3.18 -21.09
N LEU A 216 20.84 4.48 -20.76
CA LEU A 216 21.66 5.52 -21.38
C LEU A 216 23.16 5.30 -21.09
N SER A 217 23.50 4.96 -19.84
CA SER A 217 24.88 4.65 -19.44
C SER A 217 25.44 3.47 -20.24
N ARG A 218 24.69 2.37 -20.34
CA ARG A 218 25.06 1.18 -21.12
C ARG A 218 25.23 1.46 -22.61
N GLN A 219 24.41 2.35 -23.17
CA GLN A 219 24.51 2.77 -24.57
C GLN A 219 25.59 3.83 -24.80
N HIS A 220 26.37 4.20 -23.78
CA HIS A 220 27.37 5.26 -23.82
C HIS A 220 26.78 6.62 -24.26
N LEU A 221 25.52 6.86 -23.92
CA LEU A 221 24.82 8.13 -24.18
C LEU A 221 24.93 9.06 -22.95
N PRO A 222 24.76 10.39 -23.15
CA PRO A 222 24.64 11.33 -22.05
C PRO A 222 23.50 10.93 -21.10
N HIS A 223 23.82 10.69 -19.83
CA HIS A 223 22.90 10.15 -18.82
C HIS A 223 22.76 11.05 -17.59
N GLU A 224 23.13 12.33 -17.72
CA GLU A 224 22.80 13.35 -16.71
C GLU A 224 21.27 13.52 -16.57
N GLN A 225 20.82 14.07 -15.44
CA GLN A 225 19.40 14.29 -15.15
C GLN A 225 18.66 15.04 -16.26
N SER A 226 19.32 15.98 -16.95
CA SER A 226 18.71 16.71 -18.07
C SER A 226 18.34 15.80 -19.24
N ASN A 227 19.09 14.73 -19.48
CA ASN A 227 18.81 13.74 -20.54
C ASN A 227 17.74 12.74 -20.11
N ILE A 228 17.77 12.30 -18.85
CA ILE A 228 16.74 11.44 -18.27
C ILE A 228 15.37 12.13 -18.35
N GLN A 229 15.31 13.42 -17.97
CA GLN A 229 14.08 14.20 -18.04
C GLN A 229 13.58 14.42 -19.47
N LYS A 230 14.46 14.53 -20.47
CA LYS A 230 14.05 14.58 -21.89
C LYS A 230 13.33 13.28 -22.29
N VAL A 231 13.83 12.12 -21.85
CA VAL A 231 13.17 10.84 -22.12
C VAL A 231 11.84 10.75 -21.38
N LEU A 232 11.83 11.02 -20.07
CA LEU A 232 10.60 11.00 -19.26
C LEU A 232 9.52 11.93 -19.83
N SER A 233 9.91 13.07 -20.41
CA SER A 233 8.96 14.00 -21.04
C SER A 233 8.22 13.40 -22.24
N LYS A 234 8.82 12.43 -22.94
CA LYS A 234 8.22 11.74 -24.10
C LYS A 234 7.16 10.72 -23.69
N ILE A 235 7.27 10.16 -22.48
CA ILE A 235 6.32 9.20 -21.91
C ILE A 235 5.46 9.81 -20.79
N LYS A 236 5.47 11.15 -20.66
CA LYS A 236 4.72 11.87 -19.62
C LYS A 236 3.21 11.60 -19.66
N SER A 237 2.67 11.37 -20.85
CA SER A 237 1.25 11.02 -21.03
C SER A 237 0.88 9.71 -20.33
N ASP A 238 1.79 8.75 -20.26
CA ASP A 238 1.54 7.46 -19.59
C ASP A 238 1.43 7.66 -18.08
N PHE A 239 2.35 8.42 -17.47
CA PHE A 239 2.28 8.73 -16.04
C PHE A 239 1.00 9.49 -15.66
N ASN A 240 0.51 10.37 -16.54
CA ASN A 240 -0.78 11.04 -16.35
C ASN A 240 -1.96 10.06 -16.45
N ALA A 241 -1.91 9.12 -17.41
CA ALA A 241 -2.94 8.10 -17.58
C ALA A 241 -2.98 7.14 -16.37
N ILE A 242 -1.81 6.72 -15.87
CA ILE A 242 -1.66 5.92 -14.65
C ILE A 242 -2.30 6.64 -13.46
N ASN A 243 -1.94 7.90 -13.23
CA ASN A 243 -2.52 8.68 -12.13
C ASN A 243 -4.05 8.79 -12.24
N LYS A 244 -4.58 8.97 -13.46
CA LYS A 244 -6.03 9.06 -13.67
C LYS A 244 -6.72 7.72 -13.37
N GLN A 245 -6.14 6.60 -13.82
CA GLN A 245 -6.68 5.27 -13.56
C GLN A 245 -6.62 4.95 -12.06
N GLU A 246 -5.50 5.25 -11.40
CA GLU A 246 -5.30 5.11 -9.96
C GLU A 246 -6.37 5.87 -9.16
N VAL A 247 -6.65 7.12 -9.51
CA VAL A 247 -7.69 7.93 -8.85
C VAL A 247 -9.08 7.28 -8.99
N ASN A 248 -9.40 6.75 -10.18
CA ASN A 248 -10.67 6.07 -10.40
C ASN A 248 -10.78 4.77 -9.58
N MET A 249 -9.72 3.95 -9.57
CA MET A 249 -9.69 2.72 -8.79
C MET A 249 -9.84 2.99 -7.29
N LEU A 250 -9.19 4.05 -6.77
CA LEU A 250 -9.37 4.47 -5.38
C LEU A 250 -10.79 4.93 -5.08
N ALA A 251 -11.44 5.64 -6.00
CA ALA A 251 -12.82 6.08 -5.84
C ALA A 251 -13.79 4.88 -5.79
N GLU A 252 -13.63 3.92 -6.70
CA GLU A 252 -14.40 2.68 -6.73
C GLU A 252 -14.19 1.86 -5.45
N GLN A 253 -12.94 1.71 -5.03
CA GLN A 253 -12.60 1.03 -3.78
C GLN A 253 -13.25 1.70 -2.57
N LYS A 254 -13.12 3.02 -2.46
CA LYS A 254 -13.70 3.80 -1.35
C LYS A 254 -15.22 3.64 -1.32
N ALA A 255 -15.89 3.67 -2.47
CA ALA A 255 -17.33 3.47 -2.56
C ALA A 255 -17.72 2.06 -2.09
N ALA A 256 -17.02 1.02 -2.56
CA ALA A 256 -17.29 -0.37 -2.20
C ALA A 256 -17.06 -0.65 -0.71
N ILE A 257 -15.95 -0.16 -0.15
CA ILE A 257 -15.64 -0.29 1.27
C ILE A 257 -16.68 0.43 2.12
N ASN A 258 -17.02 1.68 1.77
CA ASN A 258 -18.03 2.44 2.51
C ASN A 258 -19.40 1.76 2.48
N ALA A 259 -19.77 1.16 1.34
CA ALA A 259 -21.01 0.38 1.24
C ALA A 259 -20.98 -0.87 2.13
N ALA A 260 -19.83 -1.56 2.20
CA ALA A 260 -19.66 -2.75 3.03
C ALA A 260 -19.80 -2.45 4.54
N VAL A 261 -19.31 -1.30 5.01
CA VAL A 261 -19.36 -0.90 6.43
C VAL A 261 -20.50 0.09 6.76
N ALA A 262 -21.39 0.41 5.82
CA ALA A 262 -22.38 1.49 5.96
C ALA A 262 -23.26 1.36 7.22
N ASN A 263 -23.62 0.13 7.61
CA ASN A 263 -24.50 -0.13 8.74
C ASN A 263 -23.85 0.11 10.12
N VAL A 264 -22.53 0.27 10.14
CA VAL A 264 -21.73 0.36 11.36
C VAL A 264 -20.82 1.59 11.40
N SER A 265 -20.90 2.45 10.39
CA SER A 265 -20.19 3.74 10.32
C SER A 265 -21.02 4.87 10.95
N TRP A 266 -20.37 5.81 11.64
CA TRP A 266 -20.98 7.03 12.19
C TRP A 266 -20.07 8.25 12.04
#